data_AF-A0A932DEU4-F1
#
_entry.id   AF-A0A932DEU4-F1
#
_cell.length_a   1.000
_cell.length_b   1.000
_cell.length_c   1.000
_cell.angle_alpha   90.00
_cell.angle_beta   90.00
_cell.angle_gamma   90.00
#
_symmetry.space_group_name_H-M   'P 1'
#
loop_
_entity.id
_entity.type
_entity.pdbx_description
1 polymer ?
#
loop_
_entity_poly.entity_id
_entity_poly.type
_entity_poly.pdbx_seq_one_letter_code
_entity_poly.pdbx_strand_id
1 'polypeptide(L)'
;MSDSVAEPSLLEVGQLGNFEARMLRNFRAAVDDWDEVCSALGAWEAQHLSADDPGPAKERHRRWVTELLSWGQLVQRATSQPEFPDHALAARVNARVRHLQDKLALWHRDMTAAEEDRILLAAFP
;
A
#
# COMPACT_ATOMS: atom_id res chain seq x y z
N MET A 1 30.75 23.14 37.90
CA MET A 1 29.58 23.34 37.01
C MET A 1 29.07 21.95 36.68
N SER A 2 28.10 21.47 37.45
CA SER A 2 27.44 20.19 37.20
C SER A 2 26.15 20.49 36.48
N ASP A 3 26.06 20.10 35.20
CA ASP A 3 24.81 20.10 34.46
C ASP A 3 23.85 19.14 35.16
N SER A 4 22.83 19.71 35.79
CA SER A 4 21.67 18.97 36.27
C SER A 4 20.91 18.53 35.03
N VAL A 5 21.08 17.26 34.66
CA VAL A 5 20.19 16.59 33.71
C VAL A 5 18.82 16.58 34.37
N ALA A 6 17.97 17.53 33.97
CA ALA A 6 16.60 17.60 34.44
C ALA A 6 15.90 16.28 34.06
N GLU A 7 15.47 15.53 35.07
CA GLU A 7 14.62 14.36 34.83
C GLU A 7 13.36 14.81 34.10
N PRO A 8 13.00 14.16 32.97
CA PRO A 8 11.80 14.52 32.23
C PRO A 8 10.58 14.36 33.15
N SER A 9 9.73 15.39 33.18
CA SER A 9 8.63 15.42 34.12
C SER A 9 7.60 14.34 33.79
N LEU A 10 7.01 13.70 34.81
CA LEU A 10 5.98 12.65 34.66
C LEU A 10 4.78 13.09 33.81
N LEU A 11 4.50 14.40 33.77
CA LEU A 11 3.45 15.00 32.95
C LEU A 11 3.80 14.98 31.44
N GLU A 12 5.06 15.23 31.08
CA GLU A 12 5.52 15.21 29.69
C GLU A 12 5.52 13.79 29.11
N VAL A 13 5.93 12.79 29.90
CA VAL A 13 5.92 11.37 29.50
C VAL A 13 4.48 10.85 29.31
N GLY A 14 3.55 11.26 30.19
CA GLY A 14 2.14 10.89 30.06
C GLY A 14 1.43 11.54 28.87
N GLN A 15 1.77 12.80 28.55
CA GLN A 15 1.20 13.50 27.39
C GLN A 15 1.71 12.94 26.06
N LEU A 16 3.01 12.65 25.97
CA LEU A 16 3.62 12.06 24.78
C LEU A 16 3.04 10.66 24.51
N GLY A 17 2.99 9.78 25.52
CA GLY A 17 2.42 8.44 25.36
C GLY A 17 0.94 8.46 24.94
N ASN A 18 0.14 9.38 25.50
CA ASN A 18 -1.26 9.55 25.09
C ASN A 18 -1.40 10.04 23.64
N PHE A 19 -0.51 10.95 23.21
CA PHE A 19 -0.46 11.42 21.84
C PHE A 19 -0.08 10.29 20.88
N GLU A 20 0.99 9.55 21.17
CA GLU A 20 1.44 8.40 20.37
C GLU A 20 0.36 7.34 20.23
N ALA A 21 -0.28 6.95 21.34
CA ALA A 21 -1.36 5.98 21.31
C ALA A 21 -2.55 6.45 20.47
N ARG A 22 -2.90 7.75 20.52
CA ARG A 22 -3.95 8.31 19.67
C ARG A 22 -3.55 8.33 18.20
N MET A 23 -2.33 8.74 17.89
CA MET A 23 -1.80 8.75 16.53
C MET A 23 -1.78 7.35 15.93
N LEU A 24 -1.33 6.35 16.69
CA LEU A 24 -1.31 4.96 16.24
C LEU A 24 -2.72 4.41 15.99
N ARG A 25 -3.69 4.71 16.86
CA ARG A 25 -5.10 4.33 16.63
C ARG A 25 -5.68 4.96 15.37
N ASN A 26 -5.46 6.26 15.17
CA ASN A 26 -5.93 6.96 13.98
C ASN A 26 -5.25 6.45 12.71
N PHE A 27 -3.95 6.15 12.79
CA PHE A 27 -3.19 5.57 11.69
C PHE A 27 -3.74 4.19 11.31
N ARG A 28 -4.03 3.33 12.30
CA ARG A 28 -4.65 2.04 12.08
C ARG A 28 -6.02 2.15 11.42
N ALA A 29 -6.87 3.06 11.89
CA ALA A 29 -8.17 3.31 11.26
C ALA A 29 -8.02 3.74 9.80
N ALA A 30 -7.08 4.64 9.49
CA ALA A 30 -6.81 5.05 8.11
C ALA A 30 -6.32 3.89 7.23
N VAL A 31 -5.51 2.97 7.76
CA VAL A 31 -5.08 1.76 7.05
C VAL A 31 -6.24 0.82 6.81
N ASP A 32 -7.14 0.65 7.78
CA ASP A 32 -8.33 -0.20 7.64
C ASP A 32 -9.28 0.39 6.58
N ASP A 33 -9.52 1.70 6.58
CA ASP A 33 -10.33 2.38 5.54
C ASP A 33 -9.73 2.20 4.14
N TRP A 34 -8.41 2.35 4.00
CA TRP A 34 -7.73 2.12 2.73
C TRP A 34 -7.81 0.66 2.26
N ASP A 35 -7.69 -0.29 3.18
CA ASP A 35 -7.78 -1.73 2.90
C ASP A 35 -9.19 -2.11 2.40
N GLU A 36 -10.23 -1.47 2.95
CA GLU A 36 -11.61 -1.58 2.49
C GLU A 36 -11.76 -1.05 1.05
N VAL A 37 -11.22 0.14 0.76
CA VAL A 37 -11.26 0.69 -0.61
C VAL A 37 -10.53 -0.22 -1.61
N CYS A 38 -9.38 -0.79 -1.22
CA CYS A 38 -8.68 -1.76 -2.06
C CYS A 38 -9.52 -3.02 -2.34
N SER A 39 -10.31 -3.45 -1.36
CA SER A 39 -11.18 -4.62 -1.50
C SER A 39 -12.39 -4.30 -2.38
N ALA A 40 -12.98 -3.11 -2.24
CA ALA A 40 -14.02 -2.61 -3.14
C ALA A 40 -13.55 -2.48 -4.59
N LEU A 41 -12.29 -2.07 -4.81
CA LEU A 41 -11.69 -2.06 -6.15
C LEU A 41 -11.65 -3.47 -6.75
N GLY A 42 -11.25 -4.48 -5.98
CA GLY A 42 -11.25 -5.87 -6.46
C GLY A 42 -12.64 -6.37 -6.86
N ALA A 43 -13.69 -5.99 -6.12
CA ALA A 43 -15.08 -6.31 -6.49
C ALA A 43 -15.52 -5.57 -7.77
N TRP A 44 -15.09 -4.32 -7.94
CA TRP A 44 -15.33 -3.54 -9.14
C TRP A 44 -14.63 -4.15 -10.36
N GLU A 45 -13.38 -4.57 -10.23
CA GLU A 45 -12.61 -5.21 -11.30
C GLU A 45 -13.33 -6.43 -11.87
N ALA A 46 -13.83 -7.31 -11.01
CA ALA A 46 -14.55 -8.52 -11.41
C ALA A 46 -15.83 -8.24 -12.24
N GLN A 47 -16.39 -7.05 -12.13
CA GLN A 47 -17.62 -6.65 -12.84
C GLN A 47 -17.33 -5.86 -14.13
N HIS A 48 -16.17 -5.20 -14.23
CA HIS A 48 -15.93 -4.18 -15.26
C HIS A 48 -14.68 -4.42 -16.10
N LEU A 49 -13.75 -5.27 -15.68
CA LEU A 49 -12.55 -5.56 -16.45
C LEU A 49 -12.68 -6.90 -17.17
N SER A 50 -12.43 -6.85 -18.47
CA SER A 50 -12.22 -8.01 -19.34
C SER A 50 -10.88 -7.86 -20.05
N ALA A 51 -10.25 -8.99 -20.40
CA ALA A 51 -9.03 -9.00 -21.20
C ALA A 51 -9.23 -8.27 -22.54
N ASP A 52 -10.42 -8.42 -23.14
CA ASP A 52 -10.73 -8.01 -24.51
C ASP A 52 -11.29 -6.58 -24.65
N ASP A 53 -11.50 -5.83 -23.56
CA ASP A 53 -12.04 -4.47 -23.61
C ASP A 53 -10.93 -3.41 -23.44
N PRO A 54 -10.58 -2.64 -24.49
CA PRO A 54 -9.49 -1.67 -24.46
C PRO A 54 -9.96 -0.25 -24.11
N GLY A 55 -11.11 -0.10 -23.47
CA GLY A 55 -11.76 1.18 -23.31
C GLY A 55 -11.47 1.98 -22.01
N PRO A 56 -12.43 2.82 -21.61
CA PRO A 56 -12.32 3.74 -20.46
C PRO A 56 -12.20 3.06 -19.08
N ALA A 57 -12.64 1.81 -18.94
CA ALA A 57 -12.59 1.09 -17.67
C ALA A 57 -11.15 0.77 -17.25
N LYS A 58 -10.30 0.32 -18.19
CA LYS A 58 -8.87 0.06 -17.92
C LYS A 58 -8.13 1.34 -17.52
N GLU A 59 -8.36 2.46 -18.20
CA GLU A 59 -7.70 3.72 -17.83
C GLU A 59 -8.12 4.21 -16.43
N ARG A 60 -9.43 4.16 -16.13
CA ARG A 60 -9.94 4.50 -14.80
C ARG A 60 -9.35 3.58 -13.72
N HIS A 61 -9.29 2.29 -14.00
CA HIS A 61 -8.68 1.30 -13.13
C HIS A 61 -7.20 1.60 -12.88
N ARG A 62 -6.41 1.88 -13.94
CA ARG A 62 -5.00 2.22 -13.85
C ARG A 62 -4.76 3.40 -12.92
N ARG A 63 -5.56 4.46 -13.07
CA ARG A 63 -5.51 5.64 -12.20
C ARG A 63 -5.76 5.27 -10.74
N TRP A 64 -6.85 4.56 -10.46
CA TRP A 64 -7.22 4.18 -9.08
C TRP A 64 -6.17 3.27 -8.42
N VAL A 65 -5.68 2.24 -9.11
CA VAL A 65 -4.62 1.37 -8.58
C VAL A 65 -3.36 2.17 -8.28
N THR A 66 -2.99 3.10 -9.15
CA THR A 66 -1.79 3.94 -8.97
C THR A 66 -1.92 4.89 -7.76
N GLU A 67 -3.10 5.51 -7.58
CA GLU A 67 -3.41 6.35 -6.43
C GLU A 67 -3.36 5.54 -5.13
N LEU A 68 -4.00 4.36 -5.08
CA LEU A 68 -4.00 3.48 -3.92
C LEU A 68 -2.60 2.93 -3.60
N LEU A 69 -1.83 2.60 -4.63
CA LEU A 69 -0.46 2.13 -4.48
C LEU A 69 0.45 3.23 -3.92
N SER A 70 0.28 4.47 -4.39
CA SER A 70 1.04 5.63 -3.89
C SER A 70 0.78 5.87 -2.41
N TRP A 71 -0.49 5.77 -1.99
CA TRP A 71 -0.85 5.85 -0.57
C TRP A 71 -0.26 4.67 0.23
N GLY A 72 -0.40 3.44 -0.28
CA GLY A 72 0.16 2.25 0.35
C GLY A 72 1.67 2.32 0.52
N GLN A 73 2.41 2.87 -0.45
CA GLN A 73 3.86 3.07 -0.36
C GLN A 73 4.26 4.14 0.68
N LEU A 74 3.43 5.18 0.86
CA LEU A 74 3.63 6.15 1.95
C LEU A 74 3.51 5.47 3.31
N VAL A 75 2.43 4.69 3.50
CA VAL A 75 2.18 3.94 4.74
C VAL A 75 3.25 2.88 4.96
N GLN A 76 3.63 2.15 3.92
CA GLN A 76 4.68 1.13 3.97
C GLN A 76 5.98 1.74 4.51
N ARG A 77 6.40 2.91 4.01
CA ARG A 77 7.59 3.60 4.50
C ARG A 77 7.48 3.97 5.98
N ALA A 78 6.31 4.45 6.43
CA ALA A 78 6.06 4.75 7.84
C ALA A 78 6.15 3.50 8.72
N THR A 79 5.63 2.36 8.25
CA THR A 79 5.61 1.10 9.01
C THR A 79 6.89 0.26 8.90
N SER A 80 7.83 0.63 8.01
CA SER A 80 9.08 -0.12 7.80
C SER A 80 10.18 0.23 8.80
N GLN A 81 9.95 1.25 9.63
CA GLN A 81 10.86 1.68 10.69
C GLN A 81 10.98 0.55 11.74
N PRO A 82 12.19 0.16 12.18
CA PRO A 82 12.38 -0.87 13.20
C PRO A 82 11.63 -0.62 14.52
N GLU A 83 11.39 0.65 14.81
CA GLU A 83 10.75 1.17 16.03
C GLU A 83 9.22 1.18 15.92
N PHE A 84 8.67 0.86 14.74
CA PHE A 84 7.23 0.82 14.55
C PHE A 84 6.60 -0.32 15.38
N PRO A 85 5.67 -0.02 16.31
CA PRO A 85 5.27 -0.97 17.33
C PRO A 85 4.28 -2.05 16.85
N ASP A 86 3.57 -1.83 15.73
CA ASP A 86 2.54 -2.74 15.23
C ASP A 86 3.03 -3.51 14.00
N HIS A 87 3.82 -4.56 14.23
CA HIS A 87 4.36 -5.40 13.16
C HIS A 87 3.29 -6.12 12.33
N ALA A 88 2.12 -6.41 12.93
CA ALA A 88 1.01 -7.03 12.22
C ALA A 88 0.40 -6.06 11.20
N LEU A 89 0.21 -4.79 11.59
CA LEU A 89 -0.22 -3.74 10.67
C LEU A 89 0.81 -3.52 9.56
N ALA A 90 2.10 -3.48 9.89
CA ALA A 90 3.18 -3.37 8.90
C ALA A 90 3.15 -4.52 7.87
N ALA A 91 2.97 -5.76 8.33
CA ALA A 91 2.86 -6.93 7.45
C ALA A 91 1.63 -6.86 6.53
N ARG A 92 0.47 -6.43 7.06
CA ARG A 92 -0.75 -6.23 6.27
C ARG A 92 -0.55 -5.19 5.17
N VAL A 93 0.02 -4.03 5.50
CA VAL A 93 0.32 -2.97 4.52
C VAL A 93 1.25 -3.49 3.43
N ASN A 94 2.32 -4.19 3.80
CA ASN A 94 3.26 -4.79 2.85
C ASN A 94 2.57 -5.77 1.89
N ALA A 95 1.72 -6.66 2.43
CA ALA A 95 0.97 -7.63 1.62
C ALA A 95 0.01 -6.92 0.65
N ARG A 96 -0.71 -5.90 1.12
CA ARG A 96 -1.65 -5.16 0.28
C ARG A 96 -0.95 -4.34 -0.81
N VAL A 97 0.17 -3.70 -0.51
CA VAL A 97 1.01 -3.00 -1.50
C VAL A 97 1.45 -3.97 -2.61
N ARG A 98 1.95 -5.15 -2.24
CA ARG A 98 2.34 -6.18 -3.23
C ARG A 98 1.15 -6.60 -4.10
N HIS A 99 0.00 -6.82 -3.48
CA HIS A 99 -1.21 -7.16 -4.21
C HIS A 99 -1.64 -6.09 -5.23
N LEU A 100 -1.51 -4.79 -4.89
CA LEU A 100 -1.77 -3.70 -5.83
C LEU A 100 -0.74 -3.66 -6.98
N GLN A 101 0.53 -3.94 -6.69
CA GLN A 101 1.57 -4.07 -7.72
C GLN A 101 1.27 -5.21 -8.67
N ASP A 102 0.84 -6.36 -8.14
CA ASP A 102 0.46 -7.53 -8.92
C ASP A 102 -0.76 -7.22 -9.81
N LYS A 103 -1.77 -6.50 -9.30
CA LYS A 103 -2.92 -6.03 -10.10
C LYS A 103 -2.49 -5.11 -11.24
N LEU A 104 -1.56 -4.20 -10.98
CA LEU A 104 -1.04 -3.29 -12.01
C LEU A 104 -0.32 -4.09 -13.11
N ALA A 105 0.51 -5.05 -12.73
CA ALA A 105 1.21 -5.93 -13.66
C ALA A 105 0.24 -6.85 -14.43
N LEU A 106 -0.83 -7.33 -13.79
CA LEU A 106 -1.80 -8.21 -14.43
C LEU A 106 -2.63 -7.48 -15.50
N TRP A 107 -3.16 -6.31 -15.14
CA TRP A 107 -4.14 -5.62 -15.99
C TRP A 107 -3.53 -4.60 -16.94
N HIS A 108 -2.32 -4.11 -16.63
CA HIS A 108 -1.69 -2.97 -17.34
C HIS A 108 -0.23 -3.22 -17.72
N ARG A 109 0.25 -4.47 -17.68
CA ARG A 109 1.53 -4.78 -18.32
C ARG A 109 1.38 -4.63 -19.82
N ASP A 110 2.01 -3.60 -20.36
CA ASP A 110 2.22 -3.46 -21.79
C ASP A 110 3.25 -4.52 -22.20
N MET A 111 2.78 -5.67 -22.70
CA MET A 111 3.68 -6.62 -23.35
C MET A 111 4.08 -6.01 -24.70
N THR A 112 5.38 -5.75 -24.89
CA THR A 112 5.85 -5.30 -26.18
C THR A 112 5.76 -6.45 -27.19
N ALA A 113 5.42 -6.17 -28.44
CA ALA A 113 5.34 -7.20 -29.49
C ALA A 113 6.65 -8.02 -29.61
N ALA A 114 7.79 -7.39 -29.33
CA ALA A 114 9.09 -8.06 -29.30
C ALA A 114 9.25 -9.06 -28.14
N GLU A 115 8.60 -8.81 -27.01
CA GLU A 115 8.60 -9.70 -25.85
C GLU A 115 7.63 -10.87 -26.05
N GLU A 116 6.50 -10.61 -26.70
CA GLU A 116 5.55 -11.62 -27.16
C GLU A 116 6.19 -12.60 -28.16
N ASP A 117 6.79 -12.09 -29.24
CA ASP A 117 7.48 -12.89 -30.25
C ASP A 117 8.60 -13.74 -29.63
N ARG A 118 9.33 -13.18 -28.66
CA ARG A 118 10.39 -13.92 -27.95
C ARG A 118 9.84 -15.07 -27.13
N ILE A 119 8.72 -14.88 -26.44
CA ILE A 119 8.07 -15.93 -25.64
C ILE A 119 7.50 -17.01 -26.56
N LEU A 120 6.87 -16.62 -27.67
CA LEU A 120 6.31 -17.55 -28.65
C LEU A 120 7.40 -18.43 -29.27
N LEU A 121 8.51 -17.84 -29.71
CA LEU A 121 9.66 -18.57 -30.26
C LEU A 121 10.32 -19.51 -29.24
N ALA A 122 10.29 -19.16 -27.95
CA ALA A 122 10.87 -19.99 -26.90
C ALA A 122 9.95 -21.16 -26.48
N ALA A 123 8.63 -21.00 -26.57
CA ALA A 123 7.65 -22.00 -26.17
C ALA A 123 7.24 -22.94 -27.32
N PHE A 124 7.30 -22.47 -28.57
CA PHE A 124 6.93 -23.21 -29.77
C PHE A 124 8.05 -23.12 -30.82
N PRO A 125 9.16 -23.86 -30.62
CA PRO A 125 10.28 -23.89 -31.57
C PRO A 125 9.95 -24.57 -32.90
#